data_AF-A0A3A0D4N6-F1
#
_entry.id   AF-A0A3A0D4N6-F1
#
_cell.length_a   1.000
_cell.length_b   1.000
_cell.length_c   1.000
_cell.angle_alpha   90.00
_cell.angle_beta   90.00
_cell.angle_gamma   90.00
#
_symmetry.space_group_name_H-M   'P 1'
#
loop_
_entity.id
_entity.type
_entity.pdbx_description
1 polymer ?
#
loop_
_entity_poly.entity_id
_entity_poly.type
_entity_poly.pdbx_seq_one_letter_code
_entity_poly.pdbx_strand_id
1 'polypeptide(L)'
;MSRFSITNFARCGIFILAAHLIAGPVFALQDPSNPPATPSSVSDSLNPSGASVSPQQGTAPLTGLQPEVPRSGIARNFSEWTAQGGWVMYPIYMVFILGAGVIIYQFVRIYFDRRYTKPFIGFLERQLKDVVDDSEHREKVRGIWDAVAPHPKSELGRLLALLCDLWQRDPSAQVLQVEIDGHVGGIKEKYEMGRSFAVLLSDTAGALGLLGTVLGMYQTFMPGRLESSQVITGMGVALVTTIGGLIVSIVLNFMISWGHSAFYRHLEWIVERADLFRNRFGRGQSVSVVAPKIAGPVAALPLAAASQPVAPPLAGRRIPASLRLLSAKHQSAEAGASLPKPLEVAVEDQNGRPIENLTVVFETNGSLITFDNGAGVKEVDTDFLGRAKTQARLGKMVGRHKVLARVNGEANLVEEFEIDSRPGAPDKIKVLSGNLQIQPAGARLPEPLSVQLEDAHGNPVPEQTVMFEVIHNSGSLDQNKSRLEVHTDQNGVASIGFRLGDAPGTNIVKVSVKGRATRKLEALFEFLGKE
;
A
#
# COMPACT_ATOMS: atom_id res chain seq x y z
N MET A 1 -33.88 -16.33 22.53
CA MET A 1 -33.33 -15.55 23.66
C MET A 1 -32.05 -16.22 24.15
N SER A 2 -30.89 -15.69 23.77
CA SER A 2 -29.66 -15.77 24.57
C SER A 2 -28.84 -14.52 24.22
N ARG A 3 -28.46 -13.79 25.26
CA ARG A 3 -27.85 -12.46 25.21
C ARG A 3 -26.49 -12.54 24.50
N PHE A 4 -26.39 -12.02 23.27
CA PHE A 4 -25.09 -11.72 22.68
C PHE A 4 -24.79 -10.23 22.89
N SER A 5 -23.83 -10.04 23.79
CA SER A 5 -23.34 -8.78 24.31
C SER A 5 -22.85 -7.84 23.20
N ILE A 6 -23.42 -6.64 23.12
CA ILE A 6 -22.96 -5.48 22.32
C ILE A 6 -21.53 -5.03 22.74
N THR A 7 -21.00 -5.63 23.80
CA THR A 7 -19.73 -5.30 24.45
C THR A 7 -18.47 -5.58 23.62
N ASN A 8 -18.54 -6.36 22.53
CA ASN A 8 -17.40 -6.50 21.60
C ASN A 8 -17.32 -5.40 20.54
N PHE A 9 -18.39 -4.60 20.36
CA PHE A 9 -18.36 -3.40 19.50
C PHE A 9 -17.70 -2.20 20.20
N ALA A 10 -17.67 -2.22 21.54
CA ALA A 10 -17.18 -1.12 22.39
C ALA A 10 -15.72 -1.27 22.88
N ARG A 11 -15.01 -2.34 22.49
CA ARG A 11 -13.61 -2.57 22.91
C ARG A 11 -12.55 -2.00 21.98
N CYS A 12 -12.93 -1.37 20.86
CA CYS A 12 -12.01 -0.56 20.05
C CYS A 12 -12.14 0.90 20.49
N GLY A 13 -11.18 1.37 21.29
CA GLY A 13 -11.14 2.71 21.94
C GLY A 13 -11.20 3.94 21.03
N ILE A 14 -11.48 3.77 19.74
CA ILE A 14 -11.55 4.84 18.73
C ILE A 14 -13.03 5.23 18.45
N PHE A 15 -13.99 4.32 18.61
CA PHE A 15 -15.41 4.64 18.42
C PHE A 15 -15.98 5.55 19.53
N ILE A 16 -15.38 5.53 20.72
CA ILE A 16 -15.75 6.44 21.82
C ILE A 16 -15.29 7.87 21.50
N LEU A 17 -14.14 8.02 20.83
CA LEU A 17 -13.64 9.33 20.40
C LEU A 17 -14.50 9.92 19.27
N ALA A 18 -14.93 9.10 18.30
CA ALA A 18 -15.78 9.54 17.19
C ALA A 18 -17.24 9.78 17.61
N ALA A 19 -17.78 8.99 18.55
CA ALA A 19 -19.13 9.19 19.07
C ALA A 19 -19.23 10.41 20.01
N HIS A 20 -18.18 10.72 20.78
CA HIS A 20 -18.11 11.96 21.59
C HIS A 20 -17.99 13.23 20.76
N LEU A 21 -17.60 13.12 19.49
CA LEU A 21 -17.53 14.24 18.54
C LEU A 21 -18.86 14.49 17.81
N ILE A 22 -19.83 13.57 17.88
CA ILE A 22 -21.09 13.62 17.10
C ILE A 22 -22.34 13.67 18.00
N ALA A 23 -22.31 13.16 19.24
CA ALA A 23 -23.48 13.15 20.12
C ALA A 23 -23.40 14.22 21.24
N GLY A 24 -24.04 15.37 21.04
CA GLY A 24 -24.38 16.29 22.12
C GLY A 24 -25.53 15.75 23.00
N PRO A 25 -25.64 16.12 24.29
CA PRO A 25 -26.70 15.62 25.14
C PRO A 25 -27.99 16.43 24.94
N VAL A 26 -29.06 15.77 24.53
CA VAL A 26 -30.45 16.24 24.68
C VAL A 26 -31.16 15.29 25.63
N PHE A 27 -31.30 15.70 26.90
CA PHE A 27 -32.52 15.56 27.73
C PHE A 27 -32.21 16.01 29.16
N ALA A 28 -32.88 17.05 29.64
CA ALA A 28 -33.09 17.28 31.07
C ALA A 28 -34.59 17.49 31.26
N LEU A 29 -35.24 16.48 31.86
CA LEU A 29 -36.57 16.60 32.45
C LEU A 29 -36.45 17.40 33.75
N GLN A 30 -37.37 18.35 33.90
CA GLN A 30 -37.65 19.12 35.10
C GLN A 30 -38.36 18.25 36.14
N ASP A 31 -37.98 18.32 37.43
CA ASP A 31 -38.85 18.73 38.57
C ASP A 31 -38.05 18.81 39.91
N PRO A 32 -38.61 19.22 41.07
CA PRO A 32 -38.15 20.41 41.79
C PRO A 32 -37.83 20.16 43.28
N SER A 33 -36.88 20.89 43.89
CA SER A 33 -36.86 20.99 45.36
C SER A 33 -36.10 22.23 45.84
N ASN A 34 -36.88 23.31 45.97
CA ASN A 34 -36.88 24.35 47.01
C ASN A 34 -35.62 25.20 47.35
N PRO A 35 -35.82 26.44 47.87
CA PRO A 35 -34.89 27.56 47.79
C PRO A 35 -34.49 28.06 49.21
N PRO A 36 -34.30 29.37 49.51
CA PRO A 36 -32.99 30.00 49.71
C PRO A 36 -32.80 30.61 51.12
N ALA A 37 -31.56 31.02 51.46
CA ALA A 37 -31.34 32.05 52.50
C ALA A 37 -29.96 32.72 52.37
N THR A 38 -29.98 34.05 52.22
CA THR A 38 -28.94 35.04 52.59
C THR A 38 -28.98 35.30 54.12
N PRO A 39 -28.29 36.28 54.77
CA PRO A 39 -27.25 37.28 54.38
C PRO A 39 -26.12 37.49 55.45
N SER A 40 -25.16 38.40 55.19
CA SER A 40 -24.56 39.44 56.11
C SER A 40 -23.21 39.94 55.53
N SER A 41 -22.76 41.20 55.59
CA SER A 41 -23.28 42.49 56.09
C SER A 41 -22.27 43.65 55.82
N VAL A 42 -22.78 44.86 55.49
CA VAL A 42 -22.40 46.22 56.02
C VAL A 42 -21.05 46.84 55.57
N SER A 43 -20.87 48.13 55.17
CA SER A 43 -21.71 49.35 55.01
C SER A 43 -20.93 50.53 54.38
N ASP A 44 -21.67 51.45 53.72
CA ASP A 44 -21.58 52.94 53.71
C ASP A 44 -20.30 53.66 53.19
N SER A 45 -20.30 54.83 52.50
CA SER A 45 -21.29 55.90 52.30
C SER A 45 -20.84 56.96 51.23
N LEU A 46 -21.85 57.64 50.64
CA LEU A 46 -22.01 59.08 50.29
C LEU A 46 -21.17 59.84 49.21
N ASN A 47 -21.92 60.49 48.31
CA ASN A 47 -21.64 61.55 47.28
C ASN A 47 -21.63 62.96 47.97
N PRO A 48 -21.54 64.20 47.35
CA PRO A 48 -21.50 64.66 45.92
C PRO A 48 -20.71 65.98 45.59
N SER A 49 -20.84 66.46 44.33
CA SER A 49 -20.89 67.89 43.84
C SER A 49 -19.62 68.74 43.54
N GLY A 50 -19.46 69.09 42.23
CA GLY A 50 -19.46 70.49 41.73
C GLY A 50 -18.15 71.28 41.50
N ALA A 51 -17.96 71.73 40.25
CA ALA A 51 -17.33 72.98 39.75
C ALA A 51 -16.12 72.84 38.79
N SER A 52 -16.16 73.68 37.76
CA SER A 52 -15.36 73.75 36.53
C SER A 52 -13.97 74.41 36.68
N VAL A 53 -13.15 74.25 35.62
CA VAL A 53 -12.05 75.11 35.09
C VAL A 53 -10.66 74.42 35.02
N SER A 54 -10.15 74.24 33.79
CA SER A 54 -8.77 73.83 33.39
C SER A 54 -7.73 74.96 33.62
N PRO A 55 -6.38 74.80 33.51
CA PRO A 55 -5.63 73.74 32.82
C PRO A 55 -4.29 73.27 33.43
N GLN A 56 -3.75 72.21 32.80
CA GLN A 56 -2.34 71.81 32.68
C GLN A 56 -1.55 71.21 33.87
N GLN A 57 -0.89 70.09 33.49
CA GLN A 57 0.31 69.44 34.04
C GLN A 57 0.24 68.84 35.45
N GLY A 58 0.32 67.51 35.49
CA GLY A 58 0.52 66.76 36.72
C GLY A 58 0.52 65.26 36.46
N THR A 59 1.72 64.70 36.31
CA THR A 59 2.06 63.31 36.59
C THR A 59 1.36 62.78 37.85
N ALA A 60 0.57 61.71 37.75
CA ALA A 60 0.33 60.66 38.77
C ALA A 60 -0.53 59.52 38.13
N PRO A 61 -0.87 58.42 38.81
CA PRO A 61 -0.39 57.07 38.48
C PRO A 61 -1.51 56.08 38.08
N LEU A 62 -1.07 54.95 37.52
CA LEU A 62 -1.70 53.62 37.46
C LEU A 62 -3.14 53.49 38.01
N THR A 63 -4.15 53.47 37.15
CA THR A 63 -5.25 52.49 37.17
C THR A 63 -5.97 52.51 35.82
N GLY A 64 -6.17 51.35 35.19
CA GLY A 64 -7.11 51.23 34.07
C GLY A 64 -6.55 50.69 32.76
N LEU A 65 -5.83 49.57 32.79
CA LEU A 65 -5.82 48.59 31.69
C LEU A 65 -5.62 47.21 32.33
N GLN A 66 -6.70 46.62 32.86
CA GLN A 66 -6.75 45.15 32.90
C GLN A 66 -6.73 44.73 31.43
N PRO A 67 -5.71 43.98 30.94
CA PRO A 67 -5.88 43.30 29.68
C PRO A 67 -7.00 42.29 29.90
N GLU A 68 -8.09 42.44 29.16
CA GLU A 68 -9.09 41.40 29.04
C GLU A 68 -8.36 40.19 28.43
N VAL A 69 -7.92 39.27 29.30
CA VAL A 69 -7.25 38.03 28.89
C VAL A 69 -8.28 37.27 28.06
N PRO A 70 -8.07 37.07 26.74
CA PRO A 70 -8.98 36.22 25.98
C PRO A 70 -8.86 34.83 26.58
N ARG A 71 -9.98 34.31 27.10
CA ARG A 71 -10.07 32.98 27.69
C ARG A 71 -9.58 31.96 26.67
N SER A 72 -8.33 31.51 26.83
CA SER A 72 -7.72 30.42 26.09
C SER A 72 -8.33 29.09 26.55
N GLY A 73 -9.58 28.88 26.19
CA GLY A 73 -10.16 27.56 26.13
C GLY A 73 -9.82 26.96 24.77
N ILE A 74 -9.14 25.81 24.75
CA ILE A 74 -9.30 24.85 23.65
C ILE A 74 -10.80 24.79 23.35
N ALA A 75 -11.21 25.07 22.11
CA ALA A 75 -12.60 25.14 21.69
C ALA A 75 -13.38 23.99 22.33
N ARG A 76 -14.30 24.30 23.25
CA ARG A 76 -14.98 23.25 24.03
C ARG A 76 -16.07 22.59 23.21
N ASN A 77 -16.49 23.24 22.12
CA ASN A 77 -17.60 22.82 21.26
C ASN A 77 -17.18 22.71 19.80
N PHE A 78 -17.71 21.70 19.10
CA PHE A 78 -17.48 21.47 17.67
C PHE A 78 -17.83 22.69 16.80
N SER A 79 -18.88 23.43 17.16
CA SER A 79 -19.31 24.65 16.46
C SER A 79 -18.30 25.79 16.53
N GLU A 80 -17.59 25.93 17.66
CA GLU A 80 -16.53 26.94 17.83
C GLU A 80 -15.32 26.59 16.95
N TRP A 81 -15.01 25.29 16.85
CA TRP A 81 -13.92 24.80 16.03
C TRP A 81 -14.20 24.95 14.52
N THR A 82 -15.43 24.66 14.07
CA THR A 82 -15.85 24.91 12.69
C THR A 82 -15.85 26.40 12.35
N ALA A 83 -16.28 27.25 13.28
CA ALA A 83 -16.26 28.70 13.09
C ALA A 83 -14.83 29.25 12.91
N GLN A 84 -13.85 28.69 13.62
CA GLN A 84 -12.44 29.08 13.53
C GLN A 84 -11.75 28.62 12.24
N GLY A 85 -12.10 27.44 11.71
CA GLY A 85 -11.52 26.92 10.46
C GLY A 85 -12.15 27.51 9.18
N GLY A 86 -13.18 28.35 9.31
CA GLY A 86 -13.86 28.99 8.19
C GLY A 86 -14.56 27.99 7.26
N TRP A 87 -14.90 28.45 6.05
CA TRP A 87 -15.71 27.68 5.10
C TRP A 87 -15.02 26.40 4.58
N VAL A 88 -13.68 26.34 4.61
CA VAL A 88 -12.88 25.19 4.14
C VAL A 88 -13.13 23.93 4.96
N MET A 89 -13.65 24.07 6.19
CA MET A 89 -14.03 22.95 7.03
C MET A 89 -15.22 22.15 6.49
N TYR A 90 -16.17 22.78 5.79
CA TYR A 90 -17.36 22.08 5.27
C TYR A 90 -17.00 21.02 4.21
N PRO A 91 -16.14 21.30 3.20
CA PRO A 91 -15.61 20.28 2.31
C PRO A 91 -14.90 19.12 3.03
N ILE A 92 -14.11 19.41 4.07
CA ILE A 92 -13.40 18.38 4.85
C ILE A 92 -14.40 17.43 5.52
N TYR A 93 -15.47 17.97 6.12
CA TYR A 93 -16.52 17.14 6.72
C TYR A 93 -17.32 16.37 5.67
N MET A 94 -17.58 16.95 4.51
CA MET A 94 -18.28 16.28 3.41
C MET A 94 -17.49 15.07 2.90
N VAL A 95 -16.17 15.21 2.75
CA VAL A 95 -15.26 14.12 2.41
C VAL A 95 -15.23 13.05 3.51
N PHE A 96 -15.25 13.44 4.79
CA PHE A 96 -15.35 12.49 5.90
C PHE A 96 -16.63 11.67 5.84
N ILE A 97 -17.78 12.31 5.63
CA ILE A 97 -19.09 11.63 5.56
C ILE A 97 -19.13 10.68 4.37
N LEU A 98 -18.66 11.10 3.20
CA LEU A 98 -18.59 10.24 2.02
C LEU A 98 -17.64 9.05 2.24
N GLY A 99 -16.44 9.30 2.78
CA GLY A 99 -15.45 8.26 3.04
C GLY A 99 -15.97 7.24 4.05
N ALA A 100 -16.52 7.72 5.17
CA ALA A 100 -17.15 6.88 6.16
C ALA A 100 -18.34 6.09 5.58
N GLY A 101 -19.17 6.71 4.74
CA GLY A 101 -20.30 6.05 4.08
C GLY A 101 -19.88 4.87 3.20
N VAL A 102 -18.84 5.05 2.38
CA VAL A 102 -18.28 3.98 1.52
C VAL A 102 -17.74 2.83 2.35
N ILE A 103 -17.01 3.16 3.43
CA ILE A 103 -16.44 2.17 4.35
C ILE A 103 -17.56 1.40 5.08
N ILE A 104 -18.56 2.10 5.62
CA ILE A 104 -19.71 1.49 6.30
C ILE A 104 -20.45 0.57 5.34
N TYR A 105 -20.68 0.99 4.10
CA TYR A 105 -21.30 0.15 3.08
C TYR A 105 -20.51 -1.15 2.85
N GLN A 106 -19.18 -1.08 2.75
CA GLN A 106 -18.34 -2.28 2.64
C GLN A 106 -18.43 -3.18 3.88
N PHE A 107 -18.41 -2.60 5.08
CA PHE A 107 -18.55 -3.36 6.32
C PHE A 107 -19.91 -4.05 6.43
N VAL A 108 -20.99 -3.34 6.10
CA VAL A 108 -22.35 -3.87 6.10
C VAL A 108 -22.47 -5.03 5.11
N ARG A 109 -21.91 -4.89 3.90
CA ARG A 109 -21.87 -5.97 2.91
C ARG A 109 -21.20 -7.23 3.46
N ILE A 110 -20.02 -7.10 4.07
CA ILE A 110 -19.28 -8.23 4.66
C ILE A 110 -20.06 -8.83 5.84
N TYR A 111 -20.66 -7.98 6.68
CA TYR A 111 -21.43 -8.41 7.85
C TYR A 111 -22.65 -9.25 7.45
N PHE A 112 -23.43 -8.77 6.46
CA PHE A 112 -24.60 -9.49 5.98
C PHE A 112 -24.19 -10.81 5.31
N ASP A 113 -23.17 -10.82 4.46
CA ASP A 113 -22.69 -12.04 3.81
C ASP A 113 -22.27 -13.09 4.85
N ARG A 114 -21.52 -12.69 5.88
CA ARG A 114 -21.14 -13.59 6.98
C ARG A 114 -22.34 -14.10 7.77
N ARG A 115 -23.39 -13.28 7.96
CA ARG A 115 -24.59 -13.67 8.71
C ARG A 115 -25.44 -14.68 7.94
N TYR A 116 -25.57 -14.54 6.62
CA TYR A 116 -26.29 -15.50 5.78
C TYR A 116 -25.52 -16.81 5.62
N THR A 117 -24.19 -16.76 5.63
CA THR A 117 -23.35 -17.95 5.43
C THR A 117 -23.24 -18.82 6.68
N LYS A 118 -23.27 -18.24 7.89
CA LYS A 118 -23.14 -18.95 9.18
C LYS A 118 -24.00 -20.22 9.37
N PRO A 119 -25.32 -20.18 9.17
CA PRO A 119 -26.17 -21.37 9.35
C PRO A 119 -25.96 -22.43 8.25
N PHE A 120 -25.55 -22.01 7.06
CA PHE A 120 -25.33 -22.90 5.91
C PHE A 120 -24.07 -23.78 6.07
N ILE A 121 -23.02 -23.26 6.70
CA ILE A 121 -21.75 -24.01 6.90
C ILE A 121 -21.95 -25.27 7.73
N GLY A 122 -22.75 -25.20 8.80
CA GLY A 122 -23.01 -26.35 9.65
C GLY A 122 -23.74 -27.49 8.94
N PHE A 123 -24.45 -27.18 7.84
CA PHE A 123 -25.03 -28.16 6.94
C PHE A 123 -23.99 -28.68 5.94
N LEU A 124 -23.21 -27.78 5.32
CA LEU A 124 -22.17 -28.13 4.35
C LEU A 124 -21.09 -29.05 4.95
N GLU A 125 -20.60 -28.74 6.14
CA GLU A 125 -19.57 -29.53 6.85
C GLU A 125 -20.08 -30.94 7.20
N ARG A 126 -21.37 -31.11 7.49
CA ARG A 126 -21.96 -32.44 7.72
C ARG A 126 -22.01 -33.27 6.44
N GLN A 127 -22.43 -32.66 5.33
CA GLN A 127 -22.50 -33.33 4.03
C GLN A 127 -21.10 -33.70 3.50
N LEU A 128 -20.07 -32.93 3.85
CA LEU A 128 -18.68 -33.17 3.46
C LEU A 128 -17.97 -34.27 4.28
N LYS A 129 -18.41 -34.60 5.51
CA LYS A 129 -17.66 -35.44 6.45
C LYS A 129 -17.80 -36.96 6.22
N ASP A 130 -18.90 -37.42 5.64
CA ASP A 130 -19.27 -38.85 5.64
C ASP A 130 -19.20 -39.54 4.27
N VAL A 131 -18.20 -39.26 3.42
CA VAL A 131 -18.17 -39.81 2.04
C VAL A 131 -17.12 -40.91 1.89
N VAL A 132 -17.53 -42.14 1.53
CA VAL A 132 -16.61 -43.29 1.34
C VAL A 132 -16.69 -43.90 -0.06
N ASP A 133 -17.72 -43.59 -0.89
CA ASP A 133 -17.93 -44.29 -2.17
C ASP A 133 -18.36 -43.40 -3.35
N ASP A 134 -17.96 -43.78 -4.57
CA ASP A 134 -18.00 -42.95 -5.80
C ASP A 134 -19.43 -42.72 -6.36
N SER A 135 -20.37 -43.61 -6.03
CA SER A 135 -21.81 -43.49 -6.34
C SER A 135 -22.53 -42.47 -5.45
N GLU A 136 -22.05 -42.30 -4.20
CA GLU A 136 -22.61 -41.40 -3.19
C GLU A 136 -22.26 -39.92 -3.46
N HIS A 137 -21.18 -39.66 -4.23
CA HIS A 137 -20.72 -38.31 -4.55
C HIS A 137 -21.75 -37.53 -5.38
N ARG A 138 -22.41 -38.18 -6.35
CA ARG A 138 -23.41 -37.50 -7.21
C ARG A 138 -24.65 -37.07 -6.44
N GLU A 139 -25.13 -37.91 -5.52
CA GLU A 139 -26.31 -37.60 -4.71
C GLU A 139 -26.01 -36.47 -3.72
N LYS A 140 -24.83 -36.48 -3.08
CA LYS A 140 -24.41 -35.42 -2.17
C LYS A 140 -24.14 -34.09 -2.87
N VAL A 141 -23.50 -34.07 -4.04
CA VAL A 141 -23.32 -32.84 -4.83
C VAL A 141 -24.67 -32.26 -5.26
N ARG A 142 -25.65 -33.11 -5.60
CA ARG A 142 -27.03 -32.68 -5.88
C ARG A 142 -27.73 -32.11 -4.65
N GLY A 143 -27.56 -32.74 -3.48
CA GLY A 143 -28.07 -32.23 -2.21
C GLY A 143 -27.44 -30.89 -1.79
N ILE A 144 -26.16 -30.68 -2.09
CA ILE A 144 -25.48 -29.39 -1.91
C ILE A 144 -26.07 -28.36 -2.87
N TRP A 145 -26.24 -28.69 -4.15
CA TRP A 145 -26.89 -27.81 -5.12
C TRP A 145 -28.31 -27.42 -4.70
N ASP A 146 -29.14 -28.36 -4.27
CA ASP A 146 -30.53 -28.09 -3.83
C ASP A 146 -30.58 -27.21 -2.57
N ALA A 147 -29.56 -27.28 -1.71
CA ALA A 147 -29.42 -26.40 -0.54
C ALA A 147 -28.83 -25.02 -0.88
N VAL A 148 -28.06 -24.92 -1.96
CA VAL A 148 -27.36 -23.70 -2.37
C VAL A 148 -28.16 -22.85 -3.36
N ALA A 149 -28.86 -23.49 -4.30
CA ALA A 149 -29.70 -22.85 -5.32
C ALA A 149 -30.74 -21.86 -4.74
N PRO A 150 -31.33 -22.07 -3.54
CA PRO A 150 -32.25 -21.12 -2.91
C PRO A 150 -31.58 -19.89 -2.27
N HIS A 151 -30.25 -19.87 -2.15
CA HIS A 151 -29.49 -18.81 -1.44
C HIS A 151 -28.59 -17.97 -2.38
N PRO A 152 -29.16 -17.17 -3.32
CA PRO A 152 -28.39 -16.37 -4.28
C PRO A 152 -27.69 -15.13 -3.68
N LYS A 153 -27.83 -14.90 -2.36
CA LYS A 153 -27.35 -13.71 -1.65
C LYS A 153 -26.00 -13.87 -0.93
N SER A 154 -25.50 -15.11 -0.81
CA SER A 154 -24.19 -15.40 -0.22
C SER A 154 -23.16 -15.60 -1.33
N GLU A 155 -21.97 -15.00 -1.20
CA GLU A 155 -20.89 -15.16 -2.18
C GLU A 155 -20.35 -16.61 -2.15
N LEU A 156 -20.24 -17.23 -0.96
CA LEU A 156 -19.89 -18.65 -0.83
C LEU A 156 -20.96 -19.55 -1.47
N GLY A 157 -22.24 -19.24 -1.26
CA GLY A 157 -23.33 -19.99 -1.88
C GLY A 157 -23.25 -19.92 -3.41
N ARG A 158 -23.08 -18.71 -3.97
CA ARG A 158 -22.95 -18.55 -5.42
C ARG A 158 -21.74 -19.32 -5.99
N LEU A 159 -20.60 -19.26 -5.32
CA LEU A 159 -19.40 -20.00 -5.68
C LEU A 159 -19.65 -21.51 -5.64
N LEU A 160 -20.21 -22.03 -4.56
CA LEU A 160 -20.50 -23.46 -4.42
C LEU A 160 -21.55 -23.95 -5.42
N ALA A 161 -22.55 -23.14 -5.75
CA ALA A 161 -23.53 -23.46 -6.80
C ALA A 161 -22.78 -23.68 -8.11
N LEU A 162 -22.00 -22.68 -8.50
CA LEU A 162 -21.28 -22.69 -9.74
C LEU A 162 -20.31 -23.89 -9.81
N LEU A 163 -19.62 -24.20 -8.71
CA LEU A 163 -18.77 -25.40 -8.62
C LEU A 163 -19.56 -26.71 -8.75
N CYS A 164 -20.78 -26.79 -8.21
CA CYS A 164 -21.64 -27.97 -8.36
C CYS A 164 -22.17 -28.14 -9.80
N ASP A 165 -22.51 -27.05 -10.51
CA ASP A 165 -22.89 -27.10 -11.94
C ASP A 165 -21.71 -27.52 -12.81
N LEU A 166 -20.53 -26.93 -12.57
CA LEU A 166 -19.31 -27.30 -13.28
C LEU A 166 -18.89 -28.73 -13.00
N TRP A 167 -18.98 -29.20 -11.76
CA TRP A 167 -18.63 -30.57 -11.40
C TRP A 167 -19.50 -31.61 -12.13
N GLN A 168 -20.77 -31.29 -12.40
CA GLN A 168 -21.65 -32.17 -13.17
C GLN A 168 -21.24 -32.28 -14.65
N ARG A 169 -20.58 -31.25 -15.20
CA ARG A 169 -20.06 -31.24 -16.57
C ARG A 169 -18.67 -31.86 -16.64
N ASP A 170 -17.74 -31.35 -15.82
CA ASP A 170 -16.35 -31.75 -15.77
C ASP A 170 -15.84 -31.82 -14.31
N PRO A 171 -15.64 -33.02 -13.73
CA PRO A 171 -15.25 -33.18 -12.33
C PRO A 171 -13.75 -32.97 -12.07
N SER A 172 -13.02 -32.30 -12.95
CA SER A 172 -11.57 -32.13 -12.83
C SER A 172 -11.20 -31.07 -11.78
N ALA A 173 -10.23 -31.39 -10.90
CA ALA A 173 -9.82 -30.48 -9.84
C ALA A 173 -9.23 -29.14 -10.36
N GLN A 174 -8.56 -29.17 -11.51
CA GLN A 174 -7.95 -27.98 -12.13
C GLN A 174 -8.98 -27.00 -12.66
N VAL A 175 -10.03 -27.49 -13.34
CA VAL A 175 -11.10 -26.62 -13.86
C VAL A 175 -11.87 -25.97 -12.71
N LEU A 176 -12.13 -26.71 -11.64
CA LEU A 176 -12.73 -26.17 -10.43
C LEU A 176 -11.84 -25.08 -9.79
N GLN A 177 -10.52 -25.25 -9.76
CA GLN A 177 -9.60 -24.25 -9.21
C GLN A 177 -9.57 -22.96 -10.04
N VAL A 178 -9.49 -23.04 -11.37
CA VAL A 178 -9.49 -21.87 -12.26
C VAL A 178 -10.75 -21.02 -12.05
N GLU A 179 -11.88 -21.68 -11.85
CA GLU A 179 -13.14 -21.00 -11.61
C GLU A 179 -13.23 -20.40 -10.19
N ILE A 180 -12.70 -21.09 -9.17
CA ILE A 180 -12.55 -20.52 -7.82
C ILE A 180 -11.75 -19.22 -7.90
N ASP A 181 -10.59 -19.26 -8.56
CA ASP A 181 -9.71 -18.11 -8.72
C ASP A 181 -10.38 -16.97 -9.50
N GLY A 182 -11.12 -17.28 -10.57
CA GLY A 182 -11.89 -16.31 -11.36
C GLY A 182 -12.99 -15.62 -10.55
N HIS A 183 -13.77 -16.39 -9.79
CA HIS A 183 -14.85 -15.86 -8.96
C HIS A 183 -14.32 -15.00 -7.80
N VAL A 184 -13.27 -15.48 -7.13
CA VAL A 184 -12.58 -14.78 -6.04
C VAL A 184 -11.95 -13.48 -6.56
N GLY A 185 -11.36 -13.51 -7.75
CA GLY A 185 -10.84 -12.33 -8.46
C GLY A 185 -11.93 -11.27 -8.69
N GLY A 186 -13.11 -11.68 -9.16
CA GLY A 186 -14.24 -10.75 -9.36
C GLY A 186 -14.78 -10.15 -8.06
N ILE A 187 -14.76 -10.89 -6.94
CA ILE A 187 -15.13 -10.35 -5.62
C ILE A 187 -14.07 -9.33 -5.15
N LYS A 188 -12.78 -9.66 -5.33
CA LYS A 188 -11.65 -8.79 -4.98
C LYS A 188 -11.68 -7.48 -5.76
N GLU A 189 -11.89 -7.51 -7.06
CA GLU A 189 -11.96 -6.32 -7.92
C GLU A 189 -13.05 -5.35 -7.45
N LYS A 190 -14.26 -5.83 -7.16
CA LYS A 190 -15.37 -5.01 -6.64
C LYS A 190 -15.05 -4.38 -5.29
N TYR A 191 -14.31 -5.09 -4.44
CA TYR A 191 -13.89 -4.57 -3.14
C TYR A 191 -12.77 -3.53 -3.28
N GLU A 192 -11.77 -3.81 -4.11
CA GLU A 192 -10.65 -2.89 -4.38
C GLU A 192 -11.15 -1.60 -5.01
N MET A 193 -12.15 -1.63 -5.90
CA MET A 193 -12.74 -0.41 -6.46
C MET A 193 -13.32 0.52 -5.38
N GLY A 194 -14.09 -0.02 -4.43
CA GLY A 194 -14.64 0.79 -3.33
C GLY A 194 -13.56 1.25 -2.35
N ARG A 195 -12.53 0.43 -2.12
CA ARG A 195 -11.38 0.80 -1.27
C ARG A 195 -10.58 1.94 -1.90
N SER A 196 -10.27 1.86 -3.19
CA SER A 196 -9.52 2.89 -3.91
C SER A 196 -10.23 4.24 -3.84
N PHE A 197 -11.56 4.25 -3.95
CA PHE A 197 -12.35 5.47 -3.78
C PHE A 197 -12.30 6.02 -2.34
N ALA A 198 -12.34 5.15 -1.31
CA ALA A 198 -12.17 5.59 0.08
C ALA A 198 -10.76 6.15 0.36
N VAL A 199 -9.71 5.57 -0.23
CA VAL A 199 -8.33 6.09 -0.14
C VAL A 199 -8.23 7.47 -0.78
N LEU A 200 -8.80 7.65 -1.97
CA LEU A 200 -8.84 8.95 -2.64
C LEU A 200 -9.48 10.03 -1.75
N LEU A 201 -10.59 9.72 -1.08
CA LEU A 201 -11.25 10.64 -0.15
C LEU A 201 -10.37 10.95 1.07
N SER A 202 -9.66 9.95 1.61
CA SER A 202 -8.70 10.14 2.71
C SER A 202 -7.54 11.07 2.35
N ASP A 203 -6.96 10.90 1.15
CA ASP A 203 -5.87 11.75 0.66
C ASP A 203 -6.38 13.17 0.35
N THR A 204 -7.59 13.27 -0.22
CA THR A 204 -8.25 14.55 -0.50
C THR A 204 -8.51 15.34 0.80
N ALA A 205 -8.89 14.68 1.89
CA ALA A 205 -9.07 15.35 3.18
C ALA A 205 -7.76 15.97 3.70
N GLY A 206 -6.64 15.25 3.57
CA GLY A 206 -5.31 15.78 3.91
C GLY A 206 -4.93 16.98 3.03
N ALA A 207 -5.15 16.87 1.72
CA ALA A 207 -4.89 17.95 0.77
C ALA A 207 -5.76 19.21 1.03
N LEU A 208 -7.04 19.03 1.38
CA LEU A 208 -7.92 20.14 1.76
C LEU A 208 -7.47 20.83 3.05
N GLY A 209 -6.89 20.08 4.00
CA GLY A 209 -6.28 20.65 5.19
C GLY A 209 -5.10 21.56 4.87
N LEU A 210 -4.23 21.12 3.94
CA LEU A 210 -3.13 21.93 3.42
C LEU A 210 -3.64 23.14 2.63
N LEU A 211 -4.66 22.99 1.79
CA LEU A 211 -5.28 24.12 1.07
C LEU A 211 -5.79 25.20 2.05
N GLY A 212 -6.34 24.79 3.20
CA GLY A 212 -6.77 25.72 4.24
C GLY A 212 -5.63 26.55 4.83
N THR A 213 -4.40 26.03 4.92
CA THR A 213 -3.22 26.85 5.29
C THR A 213 -2.93 27.94 4.30
N VAL A 214 -2.96 27.60 3.01
CA VAL A 214 -2.67 28.52 1.92
C VAL A 214 -3.73 29.62 1.91
N LEU A 215 -5.00 29.27 2.13
CA LEU A 215 -6.10 30.23 2.19
C LEU A 215 -6.04 31.12 3.44
N GLY A 216 -5.68 30.59 4.60
CA GLY A 216 -5.50 31.39 5.82
C GLY A 216 -4.35 32.39 5.70
N MET A 217 -3.24 31.97 5.07
CA MET A 217 -2.14 32.87 4.74
C MET A 217 -2.57 33.91 3.68
N TYR A 218 -3.26 33.48 2.63
CA TYR A 218 -3.77 34.40 1.61
C TYR A 218 -4.66 35.50 2.22
N GLN A 219 -5.60 35.13 3.10
CA GLN A 219 -6.46 36.09 3.80
C GLN A 219 -5.66 37.08 4.66
N THR A 220 -4.54 36.64 5.24
CA THR A 220 -3.66 37.48 6.05
C THR A 220 -2.92 38.53 5.22
N PHE A 221 -2.51 38.20 3.99
CA PHE A 221 -1.63 39.07 3.18
C PHE A 221 -2.34 39.83 2.05
N MET A 222 -3.53 39.40 1.63
CA MET A 222 -4.29 39.99 0.52
C MET A 222 -4.59 41.50 0.66
N PRO A 223 -4.97 42.04 1.83
CA PRO A 223 -5.29 43.47 1.94
C PRO A 223 -4.06 44.40 1.88
N GLY A 224 -2.84 43.86 1.83
CA GLY A 224 -1.61 44.65 1.67
C GLY A 224 -1.21 45.50 2.89
N ARG A 225 -1.93 45.35 4.02
CA ARG A 225 -1.64 45.98 5.31
C ARG A 225 -1.79 44.94 6.42
N LEU A 226 -0.86 44.94 7.38
CA LEU A 226 -0.85 43.97 8.48
C LEU A 226 -1.60 44.55 9.69
N GLU A 227 -2.87 44.17 9.84
CA GLU A 227 -3.65 44.42 11.05
C GLU A 227 -3.56 43.21 11.99
N SER A 228 -3.27 43.44 13.28
CA SER A 228 -3.04 42.37 14.27
C SER A 228 -4.23 41.40 14.39
N SER A 229 -5.46 41.90 14.25
CA SER A 229 -6.69 41.08 14.29
C SER A 229 -6.81 40.11 13.10
N GLN A 230 -6.43 40.56 11.91
CA GLN A 230 -6.52 39.77 10.67
C GLN A 230 -5.45 38.68 10.62
N VAL A 231 -4.23 39.00 11.07
CA VAL A 231 -3.13 38.03 11.18
C VAL A 231 -3.50 36.89 12.12
N ILE A 232 -4.06 37.19 13.29
CA ILE A 232 -4.48 36.17 14.26
C ILE A 232 -5.61 35.29 13.67
N THR A 233 -6.55 35.89 12.95
CA THR A 233 -7.67 35.18 12.32
C THR A 233 -7.19 34.25 11.21
N GLY A 234 -6.35 34.73 10.29
CA GLY A 234 -5.84 33.92 9.18
C GLY A 234 -4.89 32.80 9.62
N MET A 235 -4.07 33.03 10.65
CA MET A 235 -3.27 31.98 11.29
C MET A 235 -4.16 30.93 11.97
N GLY A 236 -5.23 31.35 12.64
CA GLY A 236 -6.20 30.46 13.27
C GLY A 236 -6.89 29.54 12.26
N VAL A 237 -7.37 30.10 11.14
CA VAL A 237 -7.97 29.35 10.03
C VAL A 237 -6.99 28.29 9.51
N ALA A 238 -5.75 28.69 9.20
CA ALA A 238 -4.72 27.81 8.67
C ALA A 238 -4.43 26.61 9.60
N LEU A 239 -4.26 26.85 10.90
CA LEU A 239 -3.95 25.80 11.87
C LEU A 239 -5.12 24.81 12.02
N VAL A 240 -6.34 25.33 12.16
CA VAL A 240 -7.53 24.51 12.39
C VAL A 240 -7.85 23.63 11.19
N THR A 241 -7.77 24.16 9.96
CA THR A 241 -8.01 23.38 8.75
C THR A 241 -6.98 22.28 8.55
N THR A 242 -5.71 22.55 8.86
CA THR A 242 -4.63 21.54 8.77
C THR A 242 -4.89 20.38 9.70
N ILE A 243 -5.17 20.71 10.97
CA ILE A 243 -5.45 19.71 12.00
C ILE A 243 -6.69 18.91 11.59
N GLY A 244 -7.73 19.56 11.08
CA GLY A 244 -8.94 18.87 10.63
C GLY A 244 -8.73 17.94 9.44
N GLY A 245 -8.01 18.38 8.42
CA GLY A 245 -7.67 17.54 7.27
C GLY A 245 -6.84 16.31 7.66
N LEU A 246 -5.85 16.50 8.54
CA LEU A 246 -5.01 15.41 9.05
C LEU A 246 -5.81 14.42 9.91
N ILE A 247 -6.66 14.91 10.82
CA ILE A 247 -7.50 14.04 11.66
C ILE A 247 -8.41 13.18 10.78
N VAL A 248 -9.10 13.79 9.81
CA VAL A 248 -10.00 13.06 8.91
C VAL A 248 -9.24 12.02 8.09
N SER A 249 -8.09 12.39 7.52
CA SER A 249 -7.24 11.48 6.74
C SER A 249 -6.76 10.28 7.58
N ILE A 250 -6.27 10.54 8.81
CA ILE A 250 -5.80 9.48 9.71
C ILE A 250 -6.94 8.53 10.08
N VAL A 251 -8.11 9.06 10.42
CA VAL A 251 -9.28 8.24 10.79
C VAL A 251 -9.75 7.39 9.62
N LEU A 252 -9.88 7.97 8.42
CA LEU A 252 -10.28 7.22 7.22
C LEU A 252 -9.25 6.14 6.88
N ASN A 253 -7.95 6.45 6.91
CA ASN A 253 -6.89 5.48 6.64
C ASN A 253 -6.90 4.30 7.63
N PHE A 254 -7.12 4.57 8.92
CA PHE A 254 -7.25 3.50 9.91
C PHE A 254 -8.46 2.61 9.62
N MET A 255 -9.61 3.20 9.31
CA MET A 255 -10.83 2.44 8.97
C MET A 255 -10.67 1.62 7.68
N ILE A 256 -9.99 2.17 6.66
CA ILE A 256 -9.67 1.46 5.42
C ILE A 256 -8.77 0.25 5.69
N SER A 257 -7.72 0.44 6.49
CA SER A 257 -6.80 -0.64 6.87
C SER A 257 -7.51 -1.77 7.62
N TRP A 258 -8.38 -1.41 8.56
CA TRP A 258 -9.17 -2.39 9.29
C TRP A 258 -10.17 -3.13 8.39
N GLY A 259 -10.84 -2.41 7.47
CA GLY A 259 -11.71 -3.00 6.46
C GLY A 259 -10.99 -3.99 5.56
N HIS A 260 -9.77 -3.67 5.15
CA HIS A 260 -8.92 -4.54 4.35
C HIS A 260 -8.63 -5.85 5.08
N SER A 261 -8.16 -5.78 6.34
CA SER A 261 -7.92 -6.99 7.14
C SER A 261 -9.20 -7.82 7.37
N ALA A 262 -10.36 -7.18 7.55
CA ALA A 262 -11.63 -7.87 7.72
C ALA A 262 -12.08 -8.59 6.43
N PHE A 263 -11.93 -7.95 5.28
CA PHE A 263 -12.29 -8.51 3.98
C PHE A 263 -11.39 -9.70 3.61
N TYR A 264 -10.08 -9.58 3.73
CA TYR A 264 -9.16 -10.66 3.34
C TYR A 264 -9.33 -11.91 4.21
N ARG A 265 -9.53 -11.74 5.52
CA ARG A 265 -9.88 -12.87 6.40
C ARG A 265 -11.18 -13.55 5.99
N HIS A 266 -12.16 -12.79 5.51
CA HIS A 266 -13.43 -13.34 5.03
C HIS A 266 -13.25 -14.04 3.68
N LEU A 267 -12.45 -13.48 2.77
CA LEU A 267 -12.15 -14.05 1.47
C LEU A 267 -11.37 -15.36 1.60
N GLU A 268 -10.31 -15.39 2.40
CA GLU A 268 -9.54 -16.59 2.71
C GLU A 268 -10.43 -17.69 3.29
N TRP A 269 -11.34 -17.31 4.18
CA TRP A 269 -12.33 -18.21 4.77
C TRP A 269 -13.33 -18.79 3.74
N ILE A 270 -13.67 -18.04 2.69
CA ILE A 270 -14.48 -18.52 1.54
C ILE A 270 -13.66 -19.49 0.68
N VAL A 271 -12.43 -19.09 0.32
CA VAL A 271 -11.51 -19.86 -0.53
C VAL A 271 -11.21 -21.21 0.10
N GLU A 272 -10.85 -21.24 1.37
CA GLU A 272 -10.58 -22.48 2.12
C GLU A 272 -11.75 -23.47 2.02
N ARG A 273 -13.00 -22.99 2.06
CA ARG A 273 -14.20 -23.83 1.95
C ARG A 273 -14.47 -24.31 0.54
N ALA A 274 -14.22 -23.48 -0.45
CA ALA A 274 -14.30 -23.87 -1.85
C ALA A 274 -13.23 -24.92 -2.19
N ASP A 275 -12.02 -24.74 -1.64
CA ASP A 275 -10.93 -25.70 -1.75
C ASP A 275 -11.25 -27.03 -1.05
N LEU A 276 -11.93 -27.02 0.09
CA LEU A 276 -12.43 -28.26 0.73
C LEU A 276 -13.40 -29.01 -0.19
N PHE A 277 -14.32 -28.29 -0.86
CA PHE A 277 -15.21 -28.90 -1.86
C PHE A 277 -14.40 -29.48 -3.04
N ARG A 278 -13.48 -28.69 -3.62
CA ARG A 278 -12.59 -29.13 -4.70
C ARG A 278 -11.79 -30.37 -4.32
N ASN A 279 -11.15 -30.36 -3.16
CA ASN A 279 -10.29 -31.45 -2.70
C ASN A 279 -11.08 -32.72 -2.39
N ARG A 280 -12.37 -32.59 -2.04
CA ARG A 280 -13.23 -33.74 -1.72
C ARG A 280 -13.90 -34.35 -2.95
N PHE A 281 -14.34 -33.53 -3.90
CA PHE A 281 -15.13 -33.97 -5.05
C PHE A 281 -14.36 -33.95 -6.38
N GLY A 282 -13.26 -33.20 -6.48
CA GLY A 282 -12.43 -33.11 -7.68
C GLY A 282 -11.65 -34.39 -7.93
N ARG A 283 -11.73 -34.92 -9.15
CA ARG A 283 -10.93 -36.06 -9.60
C ARG A 283 -9.63 -35.55 -10.25
N GLY A 284 -8.52 -36.21 -9.91
CA GLY A 284 -7.18 -35.89 -10.40
C GLY A 284 -6.38 -35.04 -9.42
N GLN A 285 -5.59 -35.73 -8.58
CA GLN A 285 -4.46 -35.30 -7.74
C GLN A 285 -4.61 -34.06 -6.82
N SER A 286 -4.13 -34.29 -5.60
CA SER A 286 -4.04 -33.39 -4.45
C SER A 286 -3.26 -32.11 -4.74
N VAL A 287 -3.99 -31.01 -4.98
CA VAL A 287 -3.47 -29.65 -4.88
C VAL A 287 -3.30 -29.32 -3.40
N SER A 288 -2.04 -29.17 -2.96
CA SER A 288 -1.75 -28.74 -1.59
C SER A 288 -2.33 -27.33 -1.37
N VAL A 289 -3.13 -27.18 -0.32
CA VAL A 289 -3.76 -25.91 0.06
C VAL A 289 -2.68 -25.01 0.67
N VAL A 290 -2.22 -24.01 -0.07
CA VAL A 290 -1.44 -22.90 0.48
C VAL A 290 -2.42 -21.89 1.09
N ALA A 291 -2.68 -22.02 2.40
CA ALA A 291 -3.32 -20.94 3.15
C ALA A 291 -2.31 -19.78 3.31
N PRO A 292 -2.64 -18.54 2.92
CA PRO A 292 -1.76 -17.40 3.09
C PRO A 292 -1.71 -16.99 4.57
N LYS A 293 -0.72 -17.49 5.31
CA LYS A 293 -0.43 -17.04 6.67
C LYS A 293 0.07 -15.60 6.66
N ILE A 294 -0.85 -14.63 6.74
CA ILE A 294 -0.52 -13.22 6.95
C ILE A 294 -0.11 -13.04 8.41
N ALA A 295 1.17 -12.71 8.60
CA ALA A 295 1.75 -12.35 9.88
C ALA A 295 1.07 -11.11 10.48
N GLY A 296 0.68 -11.22 11.75
CA GLY A 296 0.39 -10.09 12.64
C GLY A 296 0.89 -10.45 14.04
N PRO A 297 1.53 -9.54 14.79
CA PRO A 297 2.26 -9.88 16.00
C PRO A 297 1.34 -9.80 17.22
N VAL A 298 1.14 -10.89 17.96
CA VAL A 298 0.77 -10.81 19.38
C VAL A 298 1.41 -11.98 20.12
N ALA A 299 2.11 -11.62 21.20
CA ALA A 299 2.90 -12.47 22.07
C ALA A 299 2.16 -13.72 22.60
N ALA A 300 2.88 -14.83 22.68
CA ALA A 300 2.54 -15.93 23.59
C ALA A 300 3.80 -16.72 24.00
N LEU A 301 4.12 -16.67 25.28
CA LEU A 301 4.71 -17.76 26.06
C LEU A 301 3.75 -18.01 27.23
N PRO A 302 3.67 -19.21 27.85
CA PRO A 302 4.14 -20.52 27.39
C PRO A 302 3.11 -21.66 27.61
N LEU A 303 3.51 -22.87 27.20
CA LEU A 303 3.21 -24.17 27.84
C LEU A 303 1.84 -24.82 27.63
N ALA A 304 1.79 -25.82 26.73
CA ALA A 304 1.22 -27.14 27.03
C ALA A 304 1.58 -28.11 25.89
N ALA A 305 2.35 -29.15 26.24
CA ALA A 305 2.55 -30.31 25.40
C ALA A 305 1.22 -31.04 25.22
N ALA A 306 0.72 -31.12 23.98
CA ALA A 306 -0.32 -32.05 23.60
C ALA A 306 0.17 -32.82 22.37
N SER A 307 0.46 -34.09 22.63
CA SER A 307 0.82 -35.16 21.71
C SER A 307 -0.17 -35.23 20.54
N GLN A 308 0.32 -34.99 19.32
CA GLN A 308 -0.40 -35.39 18.10
C GLN A 308 -0.21 -36.89 17.86
N PRO A 309 -1.26 -37.62 17.43
CA PRO A 309 -1.14 -39.02 17.09
C PRO A 309 -0.29 -39.19 15.83
N VAL A 310 0.85 -39.87 15.98
CA VAL A 310 1.72 -40.31 14.90
C VAL A 310 0.96 -41.32 14.04
N ALA A 311 0.76 -41.01 12.75
CA ALA A 311 0.29 -41.98 11.78
C ALA A 311 1.34 -43.10 11.62
N PRO A 312 0.94 -44.38 11.45
CA PRO A 312 1.88 -45.49 11.36
C PRO A 312 2.80 -45.35 10.14
N PRO A 313 4.11 -45.66 10.26
CA PRO A 313 5.05 -45.52 9.18
C PRO A 313 4.82 -46.59 8.10
N LEU A 314 4.55 -46.17 6.86
CA LEU A 314 4.70 -47.02 5.69
C LEU A 314 6.20 -47.31 5.50
N ALA A 315 6.60 -48.55 5.77
CA ALA A 315 7.95 -49.04 5.55
C ALA A 315 8.34 -48.89 4.06
N GLY A 316 9.35 -48.08 3.78
CA GLY A 316 9.96 -47.95 2.45
C GLY A 316 10.27 -46.52 1.98
N ARG A 317 9.73 -45.48 2.63
CA ARG A 317 10.01 -44.09 2.25
C ARG A 317 11.37 -43.66 2.80
N ARG A 318 12.34 -43.41 1.90
CA ARG A 318 13.61 -42.75 2.29
C ARG A 318 13.29 -41.32 2.75
N ILE A 319 13.83 -40.92 3.90
CA ILE A 319 13.60 -39.60 4.49
C ILE A 319 14.66 -38.65 3.91
N PRO A 320 14.26 -37.50 3.34
CA PRO A 320 15.22 -36.51 2.86
C PRO A 320 15.97 -35.89 4.03
N ALA A 321 17.30 -35.81 3.93
CA ALA A 321 18.16 -35.28 5.00
C ALA A 321 18.94 -34.03 4.57
N SER A 322 19.21 -33.86 3.27
CA SER A 322 19.88 -32.69 2.73
C SER A 322 19.30 -32.24 1.40
N LEU A 323 19.33 -30.93 1.19
CA LEU A 323 19.04 -30.27 -0.09
C LEU A 323 20.32 -29.51 -0.47
N ARG A 324 20.89 -29.79 -1.64
CA ARG A 324 22.16 -29.23 -2.08
C ARG A 324 22.02 -28.49 -3.40
N LEU A 325 22.57 -27.28 -3.47
CA LEU A 325 22.66 -26.50 -4.70
C LEU A 325 23.63 -27.16 -5.70
N LEU A 326 23.16 -27.47 -6.90
CA LEU A 326 24.01 -27.95 -8.02
C LEU A 326 24.35 -26.82 -9.00
N SER A 327 23.44 -25.86 -9.15
CA SER A 327 23.64 -24.66 -9.96
C SER A 327 24.22 -23.51 -9.13
N ALA A 328 24.69 -22.46 -9.82
CA ALA A 328 25.27 -21.29 -9.16
C ALA A 328 24.24 -20.59 -8.28
N LYS A 329 24.59 -20.33 -7.02
CA LYS A 329 23.74 -19.61 -6.07
C LYS A 329 23.39 -18.20 -6.58
N HIS A 330 24.36 -17.51 -7.19
CA HIS A 330 24.18 -16.18 -7.75
C HIS A 330 24.15 -16.24 -9.27
N GLN A 331 23.07 -15.74 -9.87
CA GLN A 331 22.94 -15.64 -11.32
C GLN A 331 22.44 -14.27 -11.72
N SER A 332 22.73 -13.87 -12.96
CA SER A 332 22.24 -12.60 -13.47
C SER A 332 21.93 -12.66 -14.94
N ALA A 333 20.83 -12.03 -15.35
CA ALA A 333 20.42 -11.89 -16.73
C ALA A 333 19.83 -10.49 -16.98
N GLU A 334 19.60 -10.16 -18.24
CA GLU A 334 18.93 -8.91 -18.60
C GLU A 334 17.43 -8.98 -18.27
N ALA A 335 16.83 -7.84 -17.95
CA ALA A 335 15.40 -7.73 -17.68
C ALA A 335 14.59 -8.25 -18.88
N GLY A 336 13.66 -9.17 -18.62
CA GLY A 336 12.85 -9.85 -19.64
C GLY A 336 13.48 -11.13 -20.23
N ALA A 337 14.74 -11.43 -19.92
CA ALA A 337 15.46 -12.61 -20.42
C ALA A 337 15.34 -13.84 -19.51
N SER A 338 15.61 -15.01 -20.08
CA SER A 338 15.74 -16.26 -19.32
C SER A 338 17.09 -16.32 -18.62
N LEU A 339 17.15 -16.98 -17.45
CA LEU A 339 18.42 -17.21 -16.76
C LEU A 339 19.40 -18.01 -17.64
N PRO A 340 20.71 -17.69 -17.60
CA PRO A 340 21.70 -18.36 -18.43
C PRO A 340 21.90 -19.83 -18.05
N LYS A 341 21.71 -20.17 -16.77
CA LYS A 341 21.69 -21.56 -16.30
C LYS A 341 20.37 -21.84 -15.56
N PRO A 342 19.83 -23.05 -15.72
CA PRO A 342 18.65 -23.47 -14.97
C PRO A 342 18.97 -23.55 -13.48
N LEU A 343 17.94 -23.41 -12.64
CA LEU A 343 18.04 -23.63 -11.20
C LEU A 343 17.97 -25.13 -10.95
N GLU A 344 19.00 -25.66 -10.29
CA GLU A 344 19.18 -27.09 -10.06
C GLU A 344 19.63 -27.36 -8.62
N VAL A 345 18.95 -28.30 -7.99
CA VAL A 345 19.21 -28.80 -6.63
C VAL A 345 19.18 -30.33 -6.62
N ALA A 346 19.89 -30.93 -5.67
CA ALA A 346 19.87 -32.37 -5.39
C ALA A 346 19.31 -32.64 -4.00
N VAL A 347 18.48 -33.69 -3.88
CA VAL A 347 17.98 -34.18 -2.59
C VAL A 347 18.61 -35.53 -2.27
N GLU A 348 19.23 -35.62 -1.09
CA GLU A 348 19.93 -36.81 -0.63
C GLU A 348 19.41 -37.25 0.75
N ASP A 349 19.52 -38.55 1.04
CA ASP A 349 19.26 -39.11 2.36
C ASP A 349 20.46 -38.91 3.31
N GLN A 350 20.30 -39.30 4.57
CA GLN A 350 21.35 -39.17 5.59
C GLN A 350 22.65 -39.93 5.26
N ASN A 351 22.61 -40.85 4.30
CA ASN A 351 23.75 -41.63 3.83
C ASN A 351 24.33 -41.09 2.51
N GLY A 352 23.89 -39.90 2.06
CA GLY A 352 24.32 -39.28 0.80
C GLY A 352 23.76 -39.95 -0.45
N ARG A 353 22.70 -40.76 -0.34
CA ARG A 353 22.08 -41.41 -1.50
C ARG A 353 21.00 -40.51 -2.09
N PRO A 354 20.90 -40.39 -3.42
CA PRO A 354 19.85 -39.61 -4.05
C PRO A 354 18.46 -40.19 -3.77
N ILE A 355 17.48 -39.29 -3.65
CA ILE A 355 16.06 -39.63 -3.49
C ILE A 355 15.30 -39.20 -4.74
N GLU A 356 14.76 -40.15 -5.48
CA GLU A 356 13.94 -39.95 -6.67
C GLU A 356 12.46 -39.72 -6.31
N ASN A 357 11.71 -39.08 -7.21
CA ASN A 357 10.26 -38.85 -7.12
C ASN A 357 9.85 -38.06 -5.87
N LEU A 358 10.73 -37.17 -5.41
CA LEU A 358 10.46 -36.24 -4.33
C LEU A 358 10.21 -34.85 -4.90
N THR A 359 9.07 -34.27 -4.59
CA THR A 359 8.68 -32.97 -5.10
C THR A 359 9.49 -31.86 -4.42
N VAL A 360 10.24 -31.11 -5.23
CA VAL A 360 10.88 -29.85 -4.84
C VAL A 360 10.04 -28.70 -5.38
N VAL A 361 9.70 -27.77 -4.50
CA VAL A 361 8.96 -26.56 -4.84
C VAL A 361 9.94 -25.40 -4.98
N PHE A 362 10.04 -24.86 -6.18
CA PHE A 362 10.71 -23.60 -6.45
C PHE A 362 9.68 -22.48 -6.37
N GLU A 363 9.96 -21.46 -5.58
CA GLU A 363 9.05 -20.33 -5.38
C GLU A 363 9.81 -19.02 -5.38
N THR A 364 9.13 -17.98 -5.83
CA THR A 364 9.66 -16.62 -5.83
C THR A 364 8.98 -15.82 -4.71
N ASN A 365 9.74 -15.00 -3.98
CA ASN A 365 9.16 -14.11 -2.97
C ASN A 365 8.50 -12.89 -3.63
N GLY A 366 7.35 -13.09 -4.29
CA GLY A 366 6.61 -12.01 -4.97
C GLY A 366 7.41 -11.31 -6.08
N SER A 367 8.41 -12.00 -6.65
CA SER A 367 9.34 -11.44 -7.63
C SER A 367 8.72 -11.46 -9.02
N LEU A 368 9.16 -10.55 -9.90
CA LEU A 368 8.84 -10.53 -11.33
C LEU A 368 9.44 -11.74 -12.10
N ILE A 369 9.85 -12.80 -11.42
CA ILE A 369 10.42 -14.01 -12.02
C ILE A 369 9.29 -15.01 -12.24
N THR A 370 9.22 -15.54 -13.45
CA THR A 370 8.27 -16.60 -13.82
C THR A 370 9.03 -17.85 -14.22
N PHE A 371 8.51 -19.02 -13.86
CA PHE A 371 9.01 -20.30 -14.36
C PHE A 371 8.37 -20.66 -15.71
N ASP A 372 8.73 -21.79 -16.30
CA ASP A 372 8.27 -22.25 -17.63
C ASP A 372 6.74 -22.32 -17.78
N ASN A 373 6.00 -22.44 -16.67
CA ASN A 373 4.54 -22.42 -16.63
C ASN A 373 3.94 -21.01 -16.53
N GLY A 374 4.76 -19.96 -16.56
CA GLY A 374 4.34 -18.57 -16.37
C GLY A 374 3.98 -18.20 -14.93
N ALA A 375 4.13 -19.11 -13.97
CA ALA A 375 3.79 -18.88 -12.57
C ALA A 375 5.04 -18.50 -11.74
N GLY A 376 4.82 -17.86 -10.58
CA GLY A 376 5.86 -17.56 -9.59
C GLY A 376 6.23 -18.74 -8.69
N VAL A 377 5.62 -19.90 -8.92
CA VAL A 377 5.86 -21.17 -8.21
C VAL A 377 5.93 -22.31 -9.24
N LYS A 378 6.86 -23.24 -9.04
CA LYS A 378 7.06 -24.43 -9.88
C LYS A 378 7.43 -25.63 -9.02
N GLU A 379 6.62 -26.67 -9.10
CA GLU A 379 6.92 -27.97 -8.52
C GLU A 379 7.66 -28.84 -9.55
N VAL A 380 8.72 -29.51 -9.10
CA VAL A 380 9.54 -30.41 -9.90
C VAL A 380 9.90 -31.64 -9.07
N ASP A 381 9.57 -32.83 -9.56
CA ASP A 381 9.99 -34.07 -8.93
C ASP A 381 11.45 -34.40 -9.26
N THR A 382 12.18 -34.92 -8.28
CA THR A 382 13.56 -35.34 -8.45
C THR A 382 13.71 -36.54 -9.41
N ASP A 383 14.72 -36.51 -10.28
CA ASP A 383 15.06 -37.61 -11.17
C ASP A 383 15.71 -38.81 -10.42
N PHE A 384 16.08 -39.87 -11.14
CA PHE A 384 16.76 -41.05 -10.58
C PHE A 384 18.12 -40.74 -9.92
N LEU A 385 18.69 -39.55 -10.18
CA LEU A 385 19.89 -39.02 -9.54
C LEU A 385 19.57 -38.05 -8.39
N GLY A 386 18.31 -37.93 -8.00
CA GLY A 386 17.84 -37.07 -6.93
C GLY A 386 17.81 -35.59 -7.29
N ARG A 387 17.83 -35.23 -8.57
CA ARG A 387 17.98 -33.84 -9.02
C ARG A 387 16.65 -33.25 -9.48
N ALA A 388 16.36 -32.05 -9.02
CA ALA A 388 15.23 -31.25 -9.48
C ALA A 388 15.76 -30.00 -10.21
N LYS A 389 15.23 -29.75 -11.41
CA LYS A 389 15.71 -28.69 -12.30
C LYS A 389 14.55 -27.90 -12.90
N THR A 390 14.67 -26.57 -12.90
CA THR A 390 13.70 -25.68 -13.56
C THR A 390 14.40 -24.51 -14.25
N GLN A 391 13.82 -24.06 -15.37
CA GLN A 391 14.24 -22.84 -16.02
C GLN A 391 13.37 -21.68 -15.52
N ALA A 392 14.01 -20.54 -15.27
CA ALA A 392 13.35 -19.32 -14.83
C ALA A 392 13.60 -18.18 -15.82
N ARG A 393 12.62 -17.28 -15.91
CA ARG A 393 12.64 -16.08 -16.73
C ARG A 393 12.40 -14.84 -15.89
N LEU A 394 13.23 -13.82 -16.10
CA LEU A 394 13.10 -12.53 -15.46
C LEU A 394 12.00 -11.70 -16.12
N GLY A 395 11.27 -10.95 -15.31
CA GLY A 395 10.35 -9.93 -15.78
C GLY A 395 11.09 -8.67 -16.22
N LYS A 396 10.32 -7.68 -16.62
CA LYS A 396 10.82 -6.50 -17.34
C LYS A 396 11.46 -5.43 -16.46
N MET A 397 11.44 -5.57 -15.13
CA MET A 397 12.07 -4.59 -14.24
C MET A 397 13.44 -5.08 -13.78
N VAL A 398 14.34 -4.12 -13.56
CA VAL A 398 15.63 -4.35 -12.91
C VAL A 398 15.46 -4.54 -11.41
N GLY A 399 16.37 -5.27 -10.79
CA GLY A 399 16.34 -5.49 -9.34
C GLY A 399 16.93 -6.82 -8.93
N ARG A 400 17.02 -7.01 -7.62
CA ARG A 400 17.49 -8.26 -7.01
C ARG A 400 16.30 -9.09 -6.57
N HIS A 401 16.36 -10.37 -6.87
CA HIS A 401 15.29 -11.32 -6.66
C HIS A 401 15.83 -12.57 -5.98
N LYS A 402 14.92 -13.28 -5.31
CA LYS A 402 15.22 -14.50 -4.57
C LYS A 402 14.30 -15.61 -5.03
N VAL A 403 14.87 -16.78 -5.34
CA VAL A 403 14.12 -18.01 -5.56
C VAL A 403 14.47 -18.98 -4.45
N LEU A 404 13.46 -19.45 -3.73
CA LEU A 404 13.60 -20.48 -2.72
C LEU A 404 13.31 -21.83 -3.35
N ALA A 405 14.15 -22.82 -3.10
CA ALA A 405 13.90 -24.21 -3.39
C ALA A 405 13.64 -24.93 -2.07
N ARG A 406 12.47 -25.55 -1.91
CA ARG A 406 12.12 -26.33 -0.72
C ARG A 406 11.72 -27.74 -1.07
N VAL A 407 12.03 -28.70 -0.21
CA VAL A 407 11.47 -30.05 -0.32
C VAL A 407 10.03 -30.04 0.22
N ASN A 408 9.07 -30.51 -0.58
CA ASN A 408 7.67 -30.54 -0.15
C ASN A 408 7.48 -31.48 1.04
N GLY A 409 6.85 -30.98 2.11
CA GLY A 409 6.65 -31.71 3.36
C GLY A 409 7.81 -31.63 4.36
N GLU A 410 8.95 -31.01 4.01
CA GLU A 410 10.12 -30.91 4.90
C GLU A 410 10.58 -29.46 5.10
N ALA A 411 10.13 -28.84 6.20
CA ALA A 411 10.31 -27.40 6.43
C ALA A 411 11.76 -26.95 6.60
N ASN A 412 12.67 -27.85 6.95
CA ASN A 412 14.09 -27.54 7.22
C ASN A 412 14.99 -27.66 5.99
N LEU A 413 14.48 -28.19 4.87
CA LEU A 413 15.24 -28.38 3.65
C LEU A 413 14.90 -27.29 2.65
N VAL A 414 15.54 -26.14 2.82
CA VAL A 414 15.34 -24.94 2.00
C VAL A 414 16.69 -24.40 1.56
N GLU A 415 16.82 -24.10 0.27
CA GLU A 415 17.96 -23.43 -0.33
C GLU A 415 17.51 -22.17 -1.06
N GLU A 416 18.41 -21.19 -1.18
CA GLU A 416 18.11 -19.88 -1.74
C GLU A 416 19.04 -19.53 -2.90
N PHE A 417 18.46 -19.15 -4.03
CA PHE A 417 19.13 -18.54 -5.17
C PHE A 417 18.98 -17.03 -5.14
N GLU A 418 20.08 -16.31 -5.34
CA GLU A 418 20.08 -14.85 -5.54
C GLU A 418 20.21 -14.54 -7.03
N ILE A 419 19.29 -13.73 -7.54
CA ILE A 419 19.14 -13.48 -8.96
C ILE A 419 19.09 -11.97 -9.21
N ASP A 420 20.04 -11.46 -9.98
CA ASP A 420 20.11 -10.05 -10.35
C ASP A 420 19.56 -9.82 -11.77
N SER A 421 18.47 -9.06 -11.86
CA SER A 421 17.91 -8.53 -13.10
C SER A 421 18.62 -7.23 -13.47
N ARG A 422 19.48 -7.28 -14.49
CA ARG A 422 20.23 -6.12 -15.00
C ARG A 422 19.46 -5.44 -16.14
N PRO A 423 19.63 -4.13 -16.34
CA PRO A 423 19.03 -3.48 -17.49
C PRO A 423 19.64 -4.01 -18.80
N GLY A 424 18.81 -3.96 -19.84
CA GLY A 424 19.25 -4.29 -21.19
C GLY A 424 20.23 -3.27 -21.77
N ALA A 425 20.57 -3.45 -23.04
CA ALA A 425 21.26 -2.42 -23.81
C ALA A 425 20.48 -1.09 -23.81
N PRO A 426 21.16 0.07 -23.76
CA PRO A 426 20.52 1.36 -23.95
C PRO A 426 19.74 1.40 -25.27
N ASP A 427 18.48 1.83 -25.19
CA ASP A 427 17.60 2.02 -26.35
C ASP A 427 17.21 3.49 -26.52
N LYS A 428 17.13 4.28 -25.44
CA LYS A 428 16.67 5.67 -25.48
C LYS A 428 17.59 6.59 -24.68
N ILE A 429 17.74 7.81 -25.18
CA ILE A 429 18.32 8.95 -24.45
C ILE A 429 17.20 9.94 -24.21
N LYS A 430 16.97 10.29 -22.94
CA LYS A 430 16.02 11.32 -22.54
C LYS A 430 16.78 12.51 -21.99
N VAL A 431 16.56 13.69 -22.56
CA VAL A 431 17.12 14.94 -22.01
C VAL A 431 16.35 15.32 -20.74
N LEU A 432 17.06 15.52 -19.63
CA LEU A 432 16.47 15.87 -18.34
C LEU A 432 16.58 17.37 -18.01
N SER A 433 17.74 17.98 -18.25
CA SER A 433 18.00 19.38 -17.88
C SER A 433 19.07 20.03 -18.75
N GLY A 434 19.14 21.36 -18.70
CA GLY A 434 20.25 22.12 -19.26
C GLY A 434 20.16 22.47 -20.75
N ASN A 435 19.08 22.08 -21.43
CA ASN A 435 18.82 22.48 -22.81
C ASN A 435 18.16 23.88 -22.86
N LEU A 436 18.34 24.59 -23.97
CA LEU A 436 17.74 25.90 -24.28
C LEU A 436 18.02 27.00 -23.24
N GLN A 437 19.14 26.90 -22.53
CA GLN A 437 19.57 27.92 -21.58
C GLN A 437 20.08 29.17 -22.29
N ILE A 438 19.96 30.32 -21.63
CA ILE A 438 20.45 31.61 -22.13
C ILE A 438 21.29 32.24 -21.04
N GLN A 439 22.54 32.57 -21.33
CA GLN A 439 23.48 33.23 -20.43
C GLN A 439 24.41 34.19 -21.22
N PRO A 440 25.12 35.11 -20.56
CA PRO A 440 26.16 35.91 -21.22
C PRO A 440 27.25 35.02 -21.84
N ALA A 441 27.86 35.46 -22.94
CA ALA A 441 29.01 34.78 -23.53
C ALA A 441 30.13 34.61 -22.49
N GLY A 442 30.82 33.46 -22.53
CA GLY A 442 31.84 33.10 -21.54
C GLY A 442 31.30 32.68 -20.16
N ALA A 443 29.98 32.73 -19.90
CA ALA A 443 29.41 32.34 -18.61
C ALA A 443 29.22 30.82 -18.47
N ARG A 444 29.24 30.33 -17.23
CA ARG A 444 28.88 28.93 -16.91
C ARG A 444 27.36 28.80 -16.87
N LEU A 445 26.83 27.73 -17.46
CA LEU A 445 25.40 27.44 -17.39
C LEU A 445 25.00 27.07 -15.96
N PRO A 446 23.87 27.60 -15.44
CA PRO A 446 23.39 27.27 -14.09
C PRO A 446 22.84 25.85 -13.98
N GLU A 447 22.15 25.35 -15.02
CA GLU A 447 21.73 23.95 -15.07
C GLU A 447 22.76 23.11 -15.85
N PRO A 448 23.19 21.97 -15.32
CA PRO A 448 24.07 21.07 -16.05
C PRO A 448 23.31 20.39 -17.19
N LEU A 449 24.06 19.98 -18.22
CA LEU A 449 23.55 19.18 -19.32
C LEU A 449 23.35 17.76 -18.81
N SER A 450 22.10 17.33 -18.65
CA SER A 450 21.79 16.01 -18.08
C SER A 450 20.92 15.18 -19.02
N VAL A 451 21.31 13.92 -19.20
CA VAL A 451 20.53 12.92 -19.93
C VAL A 451 20.31 11.68 -19.08
N GLN A 452 19.19 10.99 -19.29
CA GLN A 452 18.91 9.67 -18.75
C GLN A 452 18.94 8.64 -19.86
N LEU A 453 19.62 7.52 -19.64
CA LEU A 453 19.59 6.36 -20.51
C LEU A 453 18.56 5.35 -20.02
N GLU A 454 17.72 4.90 -20.94
CA GLU A 454 16.73 3.85 -20.70
C GLU A 454 16.94 2.69 -21.67
N ASP A 455 16.70 1.46 -21.19
CA ASP A 455 16.62 0.27 -22.05
C ASP A 455 15.27 0.20 -22.79
N ALA A 456 15.08 -0.85 -23.61
CA ALA A 456 13.85 -1.04 -24.38
C ALA A 456 12.59 -1.22 -23.52
N HIS A 457 12.75 -1.55 -22.23
CA HIS A 457 11.66 -1.73 -21.27
C HIS A 457 11.43 -0.49 -20.39
N GLY A 458 12.20 0.59 -20.58
CA GLY A 458 12.12 1.81 -19.78
C GLY A 458 12.89 1.74 -18.47
N ASN A 459 13.78 0.75 -18.29
CA ASN A 459 14.63 0.70 -17.10
C ASN A 459 15.85 1.61 -17.27
N PRO A 460 16.29 2.30 -16.21
CA PRO A 460 17.53 3.08 -16.24
C PRO A 460 18.74 2.18 -16.48
N VAL A 461 19.70 2.65 -17.29
CA VAL A 461 20.94 1.91 -17.59
C VAL A 461 22.12 2.56 -16.86
N PRO A 462 22.58 2.02 -15.71
CA PRO A 462 23.69 2.56 -14.94
C PRO A 462 25.06 2.13 -15.47
N GLU A 463 26.10 2.84 -15.04
CA GLU A 463 27.52 2.60 -15.39
C GLU A 463 27.84 2.62 -16.90
N GLN A 464 26.90 3.08 -17.72
CA GLN A 464 27.02 3.19 -19.15
C GLN A 464 27.79 4.47 -19.52
N THR A 465 28.83 4.31 -20.34
CA THR A 465 29.63 5.44 -20.84
C THR A 465 28.86 6.24 -21.88
N VAL A 466 28.75 7.53 -21.63
CA VAL A 466 28.21 8.56 -22.52
C VAL A 466 29.32 9.54 -22.87
N MET A 467 29.35 9.98 -24.12
CA MET A 467 30.29 10.95 -24.63
C MET A 467 29.60 12.29 -24.87
N PHE A 468 30.06 13.34 -24.21
CA PHE A 468 29.70 14.72 -24.51
C PHE A 468 30.76 15.32 -25.42
N GLU A 469 30.35 15.98 -26.49
CA GLU A 469 31.23 16.60 -27.49
C GLU A 469 30.68 17.97 -27.90
N VAL A 470 31.49 19.00 -27.73
CA VAL A 470 31.19 20.35 -28.21
C VAL A 470 31.37 20.38 -29.72
N ILE A 471 30.30 20.66 -30.45
CA ILE A 471 30.32 20.68 -31.92
C ILE A 471 30.12 22.08 -32.51
N HIS A 472 29.72 23.07 -31.70
CA HIS A 472 29.53 24.45 -32.17
C HIS A 472 29.81 25.51 -31.07
N ASN A 473 30.39 26.65 -31.49
CA ASN A 473 30.70 27.86 -30.72
C ASN A 473 31.69 27.73 -29.52
N SER A 474 32.64 26.79 -29.62
CA SER A 474 33.89 26.73 -28.83
C SER A 474 33.80 26.83 -27.29
N GLY A 475 32.64 26.63 -26.68
CA GLY A 475 32.52 26.49 -25.22
C GLY A 475 33.23 25.24 -24.68
N SER A 476 33.27 25.11 -23.36
CA SER A 476 33.98 24.03 -22.69
C SER A 476 33.07 23.22 -21.77
N LEU A 477 33.26 21.90 -21.78
CA LEU A 477 32.75 20.99 -20.77
C LEU A 477 33.60 21.12 -19.49
N ASP A 478 33.18 20.44 -18.43
CA ASP A 478 34.00 20.30 -17.23
C ASP A 478 35.44 19.86 -17.55
N GLN A 479 36.38 20.28 -16.69
CA GLN A 479 37.83 20.13 -16.91
C GLN A 479 38.36 20.89 -18.15
N ASN A 480 37.62 21.88 -18.65
CA ASN A 480 37.97 22.69 -19.83
C ASN A 480 38.22 21.86 -21.10
N LYS A 481 37.45 20.79 -21.30
CA LYS A 481 37.58 19.91 -22.47
C LYS A 481 36.47 20.17 -23.49
N SER A 482 36.76 19.96 -24.77
CA SER A 482 35.76 19.93 -25.85
C SER A 482 35.07 18.57 -25.98
N ARG A 483 35.59 17.55 -25.30
CA ARG A 483 35.06 16.20 -25.31
C ARG A 483 35.32 15.50 -23.97
N LEU A 484 34.29 14.93 -23.34
CA LEU A 484 34.44 14.20 -22.07
C LEU A 484 33.52 12.98 -22.00
N GLU A 485 34.06 11.90 -21.46
CA GLU A 485 33.30 10.69 -21.11
C GLU A 485 32.74 10.81 -19.70
N VAL A 486 31.46 10.49 -19.56
CA VAL A 486 30.73 10.48 -18.30
C VAL A 486 30.00 9.14 -18.18
N HIS A 487 30.12 8.50 -17.03
CA HIS A 487 29.34 7.30 -16.72
C HIS A 487 27.98 7.71 -16.14
N THR A 488 26.93 7.03 -16.56
CA THR A 488 25.61 7.17 -15.93
C THR A 488 25.63 6.64 -14.50
N ASP A 489 24.93 7.31 -13.59
CA ASP A 489 24.74 6.86 -12.22
C ASP A 489 23.74 5.68 -12.09
N GLN A 490 23.38 5.30 -10.86
CA GLN A 490 22.43 4.21 -10.57
C GLN A 490 21.01 4.45 -11.11
N ASN A 491 20.65 5.71 -11.41
CA ASN A 491 19.38 6.09 -12.04
C ASN A 491 19.51 6.22 -13.57
N GLY A 492 20.64 5.82 -14.14
CA GLY A 492 20.92 5.92 -15.56
C GLY A 492 21.18 7.36 -16.02
N VAL A 493 21.50 8.29 -15.11
CA VAL A 493 21.68 9.71 -15.43
C VAL A 493 23.16 10.04 -15.59
N ALA A 494 23.51 10.68 -16.70
CA ALA A 494 24.81 11.30 -16.93
C ALA A 494 24.64 12.83 -16.96
N SER A 495 25.46 13.55 -16.20
CA SER A 495 25.38 15.01 -16.07
C SER A 495 26.77 15.63 -16.21
N ILE A 496 26.84 16.79 -16.86
CA ILE A 496 28.08 17.55 -17.02
C ILE A 496 27.81 19.06 -17.01
N GLY A 497 28.72 19.81 -16.38
CA GLY A 497 28.72 21.26 -16.45
C GLY A 497 29.20 21.75 -17.82
N PHE A 498 28.72 22.93 -18.22
CA PHE A 498 29.13 23.57 -19.46
C PHE A 498 29.38 25.07 -19.26
N ARG A 499 30.41 25.61 -19.92
CA ARG A 499 30.72 27.03 -20.01
C ARG A 499 30.62 27.48 -21.47
N LEU A 500 29.83 28.52 -21.71
CA LEU A 500 29.67 29.12 -23.04
C LEU A 500 31.01 29.61 -23.59
N GLY A 501 31.16 29.56 -24.92
CA GLY A 501 32.27 30.21 -25.60
C GLY A 501 32.24 31.73 -25.39
N ASP A 502 33.38 32.38 -25.58
CA ASP A 502 33.55 33.83 -25.35
C ASP A 502 32.84 34.69 -26.42
N ALA A 503 32.42 34.09 -27.54
CA ALA A 503 31.62 34.76 -28.57
C ALA A 503 30.10 34.54 -28.35
N PRO A 504 29.27 35.59 -28.51
CA PRO A 504 27.82 35.42 -28.49
C PRO A 504 27.36 34.51 -29.63
N GLY A 505 26.27 33.80 -29.42
CA GLY A 505 25.69 32.88 -30.40
C GLY A 505 25.29 31.53 -29.82
N THR A 506 24.65 30.73 -30.67
CA THR A 506 24.21 29.37 -30.33
C THR A 506 25.43 28.48 -30.08
N ASN A 507 25.40 27.71 -29.01
CA ASN A 507 26.37 26.67 -28.73
C ASN A 507 25.65 25.32 -28.82
N ILE A 508 26.33 24.30 -29.37
CA ILE A 508 25.75 22.97 -29.55
C ILE A 508 26.67 21.91 -28.96
N VAL A 509 26.12 21.09 -28.06
CA VAL A 509 26.79 19.92 -27.49
C VAL A 509 26.04 18.67 -27.91
N LYS A 510 26.76 17.74 -28.54
CA LYS A 510 26.26 16.43 -28.90
C LYS A 510 26.59 15.44 -27.81
N VAL A 511 25.61 14.62 -27.46
CA VAL A 511 25.73 13.52 -26.52
C VAL A 511 25.53 12.22 -27.27
N SER A 512 26.43 11.26 -27.11
CA SER A 512 26.32 9.95 -27.75
C SER A 512 26.65 8.80 -26.79
N VAL A 513 25.93 7.69 -26.91
CA VAL A 513 26.21 6.49 -26.11
C VAL A 513 27.32 5.67 -26.77
N LYS A 514 28.30 5.22 -26.00
CA LYS A 514 29.36 4.31 -26.48
C LYS A 514 29.07 2.86 -26.11
N GLY A 515 29.47 1.89 -26.92
CA GLY A 515 29.43 0.48 -26.52
C GLY A 515 28.06 -0.18 -26.68
N ARG A 516 27.43 -0.63 -25.56
CA ARG A 516 26.31 -1.60 -25.51
C ARG A 516 25.03 -1.24 -26.28
N ALA A 517 24.89 -0.03 -26.82
CA ALA A 517 23.69 0.37 -27.56
C ALA A 517 23.54 -0.45 -28.85
N THR A 518 22.33 -0.93 -29.13
CA THR A 518 22.02 -1.72 -30.34
C THR A 518 21.88 -0.85 -31.60
N ARG A 519 21.74 0.46 -31.43
CA ARG A 519 21.71 1.48 -32.49
C ARG A 519 22.50 2.71 -32.07
N LYS A 520 22.79 3.59 -33.03
CA LYS A 520 23.36 4.90 -32.74
C LYS A 520 22.36 5.73 -31.93
N LEU A 521 22.72 6.05 -30.70
CA LEU A 521 21.92 6.89 -29.80
C LEU A 521 22.63 8.21 -29.58
N GLU A 522 21.97 9.30 -29.98
CA GLU A 522 22.49 10.65 -29.86
C GLU A 522 21.40 11.64 -29.42
N ALA A 523 21.80 12.67 -28.69
CA ALA A 523 20.98 13.82 -28.34
C ALA A 523 21.78 15.11 -28.52
N LEU A 524 21.10 16.22 -28.77
CA LEU A 524 21.71 17.54 -28.91
C LEU A 524 21.20 18.46 -27.80
N PHE A 525 22.13 19.21 -27.23
CA PHE A 525 21.85 20.37 -26.41
C PHE A 525 22.16 21.63 -27.19
N GLU A 526 21.23 22.57 -27.18
CA GLU A 526 21.37 23.89 -27.78
C GLU A 526 21.15 24.94 -26.71
N PHE A 527 22.01 25.95 -26.65
CA PHE A 527 21.87 27.05 -25.70
C PHE A 527 22.57 28.30 -26.24
N LEU A 528 22.16 29.48 -25.77
CA LEU A 528 22.50 30.76 -26.38
C LEU A 528 23.39 31.61 -25.48
N GLY A 529 24.56 32.01 -25.99
CA GLY A 529 25.38 33.09 -25.43
C GLY A 529 24.91 34.45 -25.93
N LYS A 530 24.57 35.36 -25.04
CA LYS A 530 24.23 36.76 -25.36
C LYS A 530 25.42 37.68 -25.10
N GLU A 531 25.37 38.86 -25.73
CA GLU A 531 26.33 39.95 -25.50
C GLU A 531 26.38 40.40 -24.03
#